data_AF-A0A1V5CTX0-F1
#
_entry.id   AF-A0A1V5CTX0-F1
#
_cell.length_a   1.000
_cell.length_b   1.000
_cell.length_c   1.000
_cell.angle_alpha   90.00
_cell.angle_beta   90.00
_cell.angle_gamma   90.00
#
_symmetry.space_group_name_H-M   'P 1'
#
loop_
_entity.id
_entity.type
_entity.pdbx_description
1 polymer ?
#
loop_
_entity_poly.entity_id
_entity_poly.type
_entity_poly.pdbx_seq_one_letter_code
_entity_poly.pdbx_strand_id
1 'polypeptide(L)'
;MNTRKHNEGDQESAKENIGGEIVIQQTGSTVYVDHTILVILSRPVPETDPDFENWRAANRLWRQFREEKVRLVTSGKETEMDIILWLNGQGCCITDTLRAMEAIREFESWGKVERDCIQQYKQLLVHYEELEFLPFSETDSKENAGSKEIGMLMNSAPDEPDPDRTTKDDIVLLHQCLAGLGSRYTEDRWRDLKRTDYELNWQILESVLRERGLEPLSTGISGQRNRRLFGLLNRAVGLSKKSCGRLPMPDGHIDFVINTVVEKYGHAQRERGIHHILHCVRHGINLFSTTDRLLVDGFARCKPLLEKHLGLARLDLELVNPSVLARWLLTGSRPGSA
;
A
#
# COMPACT_ATOMS: atom_id res chain seq x y z
N MET A 1 -35.81 4.55 51.53
CA MET A 1 -35.02 5.78 51.73
C MET A 1 -33.57 5.42 51.50
N ASN A 2 -32.98 5.71 50.32
CA ASN A 2 -32.23 6.96 50.00
C ASN A 2 -31.25 7.34 51.13
N THR A 3 -29.92 7.43 50.95
CA THR A 3 -29.19 8.23 49.94
C THR A 3 -27.71 7.83 49.72
N ARG A 4 -27.21 8.21 48.52
CA ARG A 4 -25.85 8.20 47.90
C ARG A 4 -24.70 8.93 48.64
N LYS A 5 -23.44 8.57 48.28
CA LYS A 5 -22.29 9.37 47.69
C LYS A 5 -21.08 8.41 47.44
N HIS A 6 -20.55 8.12 46.22
CA HIS A 6 -19.54 8.82 45.36
C HIS A 6 -18.30 9.33 46.11
N ASN A 7 -17.01 9.25 45.68
CA ASN A 7 -16.23 8.73 44.53
C ASN A 7 -14.73 8.85 44.96
N GLU A 8 -13.76 8.03 44.51
CA GLU A 8 -12.67 8.35 43.54
C GLU A 8 -11.23 8.18 44.08
N GLY A 9 -10.30 7.77 43.17
CA GLY A 9 -8.84 7.95 43.18
C GLY A 9 -7.99 6.92 43.95
N ASP A 10 -6.88 6.34 43.49
CA ASP A 10 -6.04 6.51 42.29
C ASP A 10 -5.15 5.25 42.14
N GLN A 11 -5.00 4.72 40.92
CA GLN A 11 -3.82 3.90 40.57
C GLN A 11 -3.16 4.59 39.37
N GLU A 12 -2.15 5.40 39.69
CA GLU A 12 -1.28 6.05 38.71
C GLU A 12 -0.58 5.00 37.84
N SER A 13 -0.79 5.12 36.52
CA SER A 13 0.10 4.54 35.53
C SER A 13 1.36 5.40 35.46
N ALA A 14 2.50 4.83 35.85
CA ALA A 14 3.78 5.51 35.78
C ALA A 14 4.19 5.72 34.32
N LYS A 15 4.12 6.98 33.87
CA LYS A 15 4.77 7.46 32.64
C LYS A 15 6.19 7.86 32.99
N GLU A 16 7.18 7.00 32.71
CA GLU A 16 8.58 7.44 32.76
C GLU A 16 8.93 8.22 31.49
N ASN A 17 9.25 9.50 31.70
CA ASN A 17 9.64 10.43 30.66
C ASN A 17 11.17 10.51 30.66
N ILE A 18 11.82 9.67 29.87
CA ILE A 18 13.27 9.73 29.64
C ILE A 18 13.49 10.11 28.17
N GLY A 19 13.73 11.41 27.93
CA GLY A 19 14.35 11.90 26.70
C GLY A 19 13.60 11.66 25.39
N GLY A 20 12.48 12.37 25.17
CA GLY A 20 12.07 12.81 23.83
C GLY A 20 11.61 11.77 22.80
N GLU A 21 11.61 10.47 23.09
CA GLU A 21 11.00 9.44 22.24
C GLU A 21 9.87 8.74 23.00
N ILE A 22 8.66 8.76 22.43
CA ILE A 22 7.56 7.91 22.91
C ILE A 22 7.91 6.47 22.52
N VAL A 23 8.65 5.79 23.38
CA VAL A 23 8.89 4.36 23.23
C VAL A 23 7.60 3.64 23.61
N ILE A 24 6.91 3.07 22.62
CA ILE A 24 5.77 2.20 22.88
C ILE A 24 6.30 0.97 23.62
N GLN A 25 5.89 0.78 24.87
CA GLN A 25 6.17 -0.43 25.62
C GLN A 25 5.58 -1.62 24.85
N GLN A 26 6.47 -2.48 24.36
CA GLN A 26 6.08 -3.68 23.67
C GLN A 26 5.56 -4.71 24.66
N THR A 27 4.39 -5.26 24.35
CA THR A 27 3.93 -6.51 24.93
C THR A 27 4.19 -7.62 23.92
N GLY A 28 4.30 -8.88 24.37
CA GLY A 28 4.47 -10.04 23.49
C GLY A 28 3.34 -10.28 22.46
N SER A 29 2.33 -9.41 22.46
CA SER A 29 1.15 -9.43 21.57
C SER A 29 1.07 -8.21 20.63
N THR A 30 2.17 -7.47 20.42
CA THR A 30 2.20 -6.36 19.45
C THR A 30 2.59 -6.88 18.07
N VAL A 31 1.80 -6.58 17.04
CA VAL A 31 2.01 -7.06 15.67
C VAL A 31 1.94 -5.88 14.71
N TYR A 32 2.99 -5.69 13.93
CA TYR A 32 2.98 -4.76 12.81
C TYR A 32 2.19 -5.34 11.64
N VAL A 33 1.37 -4.52 11.00
CA VAL A 33 0.63 -4.88 9.78
C VAL A 33 0.83 -3.82 8.70
N ASP A 34 0.85 -4.24 7.43
CA ASP A 34 0.90 -3.34 6.27
C ASP A 34 -0.47 -3.25 5.56
N HIS A 35 -0.51 -2.51 4.45
CA HIS A 35 -1.73 -2.33 3.68
C HIS A 35 -2.30 -3.65 3.13
N THR A 36 -1.47 -4.68 2.92
CA THR A 36 -1.91 -5.95 2.32
C THR A 36 -2.86 -6.72 3.23
N ILE A 37 -2.63 -6.64 4.56
CA ILE A 37 -3.55 -7.15 5.59
C ILE A 37 -4.90 -6.43 5.51
N LEU A 38 -4.88 -5.12 5.32
CA LEU A 38 -6.10 -4.33 5.21
C LEU A 38 -6.87 -4.67 3.94
N VAL A 39 -6.17 -4.86 2.82
CA VAL A 39 -6.77 -5.24 1.52
C VAL A 39 -7.47 -6.59 1.62
N ILE A 40 -6.84 -7.60 2.22
CA ILE A 40 -7.45 -8.93 2.35
C ILE A 40 -8.67 -8.90 3.27
N LEU A 41 -8.62 -8.14 4.37
CA LEU A 41 -9.77 -7.98 5.29
C LEU A 41 -10.97 -7.29 4.66
N SER A 42 -10.72 -6.42 3.67
CA SER A 42 -11.74 -5.53 3.11
C SER A 42 -12.69 -6.20 2.12
N ARG A 43 -12.52 -7.50 1.84
CA ARG A 43 -13.42 -8.26 0.96
C ARG A 43 -13.72 -9.65 1.53
N PRO A 44 -14.91 -10.22 1.25
CA PRO A 44 -15.13 -11.65 1.41
C PRO A 44 -14.21 -12.44 0.47
N VAL A 45 -13.65 -13.53 0.96
CA VAL A 45 -12.83 -14.46 0.17
C VAL A 45 -13.49 -15.85 0.25
N PRO A 46 -13.84 -16.49 -0.88
CA PRO A 46 -14.49 -17.80 -0.86
C PRO A 46 -13.52 -18.92 -0.47
N GLU A 47 -14.02 -20.03 0.08
CA GLU A 47 -13.18 -21.15 0.56
C GLU A 47 -12.30 -21.79 -0.51
N THR A 48 -12.69 -21.67 -1.78
CA THR A 48 -11.96 -22.18 -2.94
C THR A 48 -10.77 -21.31 -3.35
N ASP A 49 -10.69 -20.08 -2.84
CA ASP A 49 -9.64 -19.13 -3.19
C ASP A 49 -8.34 -19.44 -2.41
N PRO A 50 -7.16 -19.43 -3.07
CA PRO A 50 -5.87 -19.65 -2.40
C PRO A 50 -5.58 -18.71 -1.23
N ASP A 51 -6.18 -17.52 -1.20
CA ASP A 51 -6.01 -16.54 -0.12
C ASP A 51 -6.94 -16.79 1.08
N PHE A 52 -7.87 -17.75 1.00
CA PHE A 52 -8.88 -17.98 2.02
C PHE A 52 -8.30 -18.19 3.42
N GLU A 53 -7.23 -18.98 3.56
CA GLU A 53 -6.63 -19.25 4.88
C GLU A 53 -5.97 -18.00 5.47
N ASN A 54 -5.35 -17.16 4.63
CA ASN A 54 -4.82 -15.87 5.07
C ASN A 54 -5.94 -14.90 5.44
N TRP A 55 -7.02 -14.86 4.66
CA TRP A 55 -8.21 -14.07 4.95
C TRP A 55 -8.84 -14.46 6.29
N ARG A 56 -9.05 -15.76 6.51
CA ARG A 56 -9.62 -16.31 7.74
C ARG A 56 -8.75 -16.00 8.95
N ALA A 57 -7.43 -16.13 8.81
CA ALA A 57 -6.49 -15.83 9.87
C ALA A 57 -6.40 -14.33 10.17
N ALA A 58 -6.38 -13.47 9.14
CA ALA A 58 -6.43 -12.03 9.29
C ALA A 58 -7.71 -11.59 10.03
N ASN A 59 -8.87 -12.15 9.67
CA ASN A 59 -10.14 -11.86 10.37
C ASN A 59 -10.09 -12.26 11.85
N ARG A 60 -9.46 -13.39 12.18
CA ARG A 60 -9.26 -13.81 13.58
C ARG A 60 -8.34 -12.85 14.33
N LEU A 61 -7.24 -12.44 13.71
CA LEU A 61 -6.30 -11.46 14.27
C LEU A 61 -7.00 -10.11 14.50
N TRP A 62 -7.78 -9.64 13.54
CA TRP A 62 -8.53 -8.38 13.64
C TRP A 62 -9.59 -8.42 14.75
N ARG A 63 -10.25 -9.56 14.93
CA ARG A 63 -11.16 -9.77 16.05
C ARG A 63 -10.42 -9.71 17.40
N GLN A 64 -9.26 -10.37 17.52
CA GLN A 64 -8.44 -10.31 18.73
C GLN A 64 -7.96 -8.89 19.03
N PHE A 65 -7.66 -8.11 18.00
CA PHE A 65 -7.33 -6.70 18.11
C PHE A 65 -8.50 -5.88 18.69
N ARG A 66 -9.71 -6.03 18.14
CA ARG A 66 -10.91 -5.36 18.66
C ARG A 66 -11.31 -5.83 20.07
N GLU A 67 -10.89 -7.02 20.47
CA GLU A 67 -11.03 -7.56 21.83
C GLU A 67 -9.85 -7.15 22.76
N GLU A 68 -8.95 -6.28 22.31
CA GLU A 68 -7.76 -5.79 23.03
C GLU A 68 -6.76 -6.88 23.47
N LYS A 69 -6.82 -8.07 22.86
CA LYS A 69 -5.92 -9.21 23.15
C LYS A 69 -4.57 -9.10 22.45
N VAL A 70 -4.56 -8.40 21.32
CA VAL A 70 -3.40 -8.17 20.45
C VAL A 70 -3.41 -6.69 20.08
N ARG A 71 -2.25 -6.06 20.02
CA ARG A 71 -2.12 -4.68 19.53
C ARG A 71 -1.67 -4.72 18.07
N LEU A 72 -2.44 -4.10 17.18
CA LEU A 72 -2.06 -3.97 15.77
C LEU A 72 -1.56 -2.55 15.53
N VAL A 73 -0.32 -2.46 15.04
CA VAL A 73 0.36 -1.19 14.80
C VAL A 73 0.80 -1.09 13.35
N THR A 74 0.97 0.14 12.85
CA THR A 74 1.56 0.38 11.53
C THR A 74 2.29 1.72 11.46
N SER A 75 3.00 1.96 10.36
CA SER A 75 3.53 3.27 10.02
C SER A 75 2.48 4.05 9.23
N GLY A 76 1.87 5.06 9.85
CA GLY A 76 0.77 5.81 9.23
C GLY A 76 1.12 6.35 7.84
N LYS A 77 2.24 7.09 7.73
CA LYS A 77 2.62 7.72 6.45
C LYS A 77 2.97 6.72 5.35
N GLU A 78 3.72 5.66 5.68
CA GLU A 78 4.12 4.65 4.69
C GLU A 78 2.90 3.82 4.25
N THR A 79 2.04 3.42 5.19
CA THR A 79 0.83 2.63 4.89
C THR A 79 -0.23 3.46 4.15
N GLU A 80 -0.37 4.75 4.45
CA GLU A 80 -1.21 5.66 3.66
C GLU A 80 -0.72 5.74 2.21
N MET A 81 0.60 5.90 2.00
CA MET A 81 1.19 5.92 0.66
C MET A 81 0.93 4.62 -0.09
N ASP A 82 1.12 3.48 0.58
CA ASP A 82 0.81 2.16 0.04
C ASP A 82 -0.65 2.03 -0.41
N ILE A 83 -1.59 2.48 0.42
CA ILE A 83 -3.03 2.48 0.08
C ILE A 83 -3.29 3.36 -1.13
N ILE A 84 -2.69 4.55 -1.19
CA ILE A 84 -2.79 5.47 -2.34
C ILE A 84 -2.26 4.81 -3.61
N LEU A 85 -1.11 4.16 -3.55
CA LEU A 85 -0.52 3.46 -4.69
C LEU A 85 -1.39 2.29 -5.14
N TRP A 86 -1.91 1.50 -4.19
CA TRP A 86 -2.81 0.39 -4.48
C TRP A 86 -4.10 0.86 -5.16
N LEU A 87 -4.75 1.91 -4.63
CA LEU A 87 -5.97 2.50 -5.21
C LEU A 87 -5.72 3.07 -6.61
N ASN A 88 -4.59 3.77 -6.80
CA ASN A 88 -4.16 4.21 -8.13
C ASN A 88 -3.99 3.02 -9.08
N GLY A 89 -3.41 1.91 -8.63
CA GLY A 89 -3.30 0.65 -9.39
C GLY A 89 -4.65 0.02 -9.75
N GLN A 90 -5.73 0.35 -9.04
CA GLN A 90 -7.09 -0.05 -9.41
C GLN A 90 -7.79 0.91 -10.39
N GLY A 91 -7.11 1.98 -10.81
CA GLY A 91 -7.68 3.03 -11.66
C GLY A 91 -8.26 4.22 -10.88
N CYS A 92 -8.41 4.10 -9.55
CA CYS A 92 -8.92 5.16 -8.67
C CYS A 92 -7.83 6.20 -8.41
N CYS A 93 -7.86 7.31 -9.14
CA CYS A 93 -6.80 8.31 -9.12
C CYS A 93 -6.86 9.15 -7.84
N ILE A 94 -5.93 8.92 -6.90
CA ILE A 94 -5.73 9.75 -5.72
C ILE A 94 -4.61 10.75 -5.97
N THR A 95 -4.96 12.03 -5.95
CA THR A 95 -4.05 13.17 -6.10
C THR A 95 -3.79 13.84 -4.74
N ASP A 96 -2.86 14.79 -4.74
CA ASP A 96 -2.58 15.73 -3.64
C ASP A 96 -3.77 16.66 -3.31
N THR A 97 -4.78 16.72 -4.17
CA THR A 97 -5.90 17.67 -4.08
C THR A 97 -7.15 17.09 -3.43
N LEU A 98 -7.25 15.77 -3.29
CA LEU A 98 -8.43 15.08 -2.77
C LEU A 98 -8.03 14.12 -1.66
N ARG A 99 -8.86 14.04 -0.61
CA ARG A 99 -8.75 12.93 0.36
C ARG A 99 -9.13 11.62 -0.33
N ALA A 100 -8.59 10.50 0.13
CA ALA A 100 -8.82 9.18 -0.48
C ALA A 100 -10.33 8.85 -0.63
N MET A 101 -11.15 9.14 0.39
CA MET A 101 -12.61 8.94 0.32
C MET A 101 -13.31 9.82 -0.73
N GLU A 102 -12.82 11.03 -0.99
CA GLU A 102 -13.38 11.93 -2.01
C GLU A 102 -13.07 11.39 -3.40
N ALA A 103 -11.82 10.99 -3.62
CA ALA A 103 -11.39 10.35 -4.87
C ALA A 103 -12.18 9.06 -5.16
N ILE A 104 -12.44 8.23 -4.15
CA ILE A 104 -13.27 7.02 -4.29
C ILE A 104 -14.70 7.38 -4.71
N ARG A 105 -15.31 8.43 -4.14
CA ARG A 105 -16.66 8.86 -4.51
C ARG A 105 -16.72 9.40 -5.94
N GLU A 106 -15.73 10.17 -6.36
CA GLU A 106 -15.63 10.60 -7.76
C GLU A 106 -15.47 9.40 -8.70
N PHE A 107 -14.63 8.43 -8.34
CA PHE A 107 -14.42 7.22 -9.12
C PHE A 107 -15.67 6.33 -9.17
N GLU A 108 -16.41 6.21 -8.07
CA GLU A 108 -17.70 5.51 -8.01
C GLU A 108 -18.73 6.15 -8.94
N SER A 109 -18.75 7.48 -9.04
CA SER A 109 -19.69 8.20 -9.91
C SER A 109 -19.50 7.92 -11.41
N TRP A 110 -18.33 7.42 -11.81
CA TRP A 110 -18.07 6.97 -13.18
C TRP A 110 -18.85 5.70 -13.56
N GLY A 111 -19.20 4.85 -12.57
CA GLY A 111 -20.16 3.75 -12.77
C GLY A 111 -19.68 2.54 -13.58
N LYS A 112 -18.38 2.44 -13.90
CA LYS A 112 -17.78 1.31 -14.65
C LYS A 112 -17.09 0.26 -13.78
N VAL A 113 -17.01 0.50 -12.48
CA VAL A 113 -16.32 -0.35 -11.49
C VAL A 113 -17.36 -1.14 -10.71
N GLU A 114 -17.04 -2.40 -10.41
CA GLU A 114 -17.92 -3.28 -9.66
C GLU A 114 -18.19 -2.72 -8.26
N ARG A 115 -19.45 -2.75 -7.82
CA ARG A 115 -19.86 -2.20 -6.52
C ARG A 115 -19.08 -2.82 -5.37
N ASP A 116 -18.77 -4.11 -5.46
CA ASP A 116 -18.01 -4.83 -4.44
C ASP A 116 -16.56 -4.34 -4.35
N CYS A 117 -15.94 -3.96 -5.47
CA CYS A 117 -14.62 -3.33 -5.47
C CYS A 117 -14.66 -1.96 -4.77
N ILE A 118 -15.66 -1.13 -5.08
CA ILE A 118 -15.82 0.18 -4.41
C ILE A 118 -16.04 -0.01 -2.90
N GLN A 119 -16.84 -1.00 -2.51
CA GLN A 119 -17.05 -1.32 -1.10
C GLN A 119 -15.76 -1.78 -0.44
N GLN A 120 -14.93 -2.58 -1.11
CA GLN A 120 -13.60 -2.95 -0.63
C GLN A 120 -12.72 -1.72 -0.39
N TYR A 121 -12.71 -0.75 -1.31
CA TYR A 121 -11.88 0.46 -1.17
C TYR A 121 -12.30 1.30 0.05
N LYS A 122 -13.61 1.42 0.29
CA LYS A 122 -14.16 2.12 1.45
C LYS A 122 -13.81 1.37 2.75
N GLN A 123 -13.96 0.05 2.76
CA GLN A 123 -13.67 -0.78 3.92
C GLN A 123 -12.18 -0.79 4.29
N LEU A 124 -11.29 -0.72 3.29
CA LEU A 124 -9.85 -0.57 3.47
C LEU A 124 -9.51 0.66 4.31
N LEU A 125 -10.13 1.81 4.01
CA LEU A 125 -9.90 3.05 4.74
C LEU A 125 -10.45 3.00 6.17
N VAL A 126 -11.60 2.35 6.38
CA VAL A 126 -12.13 2.12 7.73
C VAL A 126 -11.15 1.28 8.57
N HIS A 127 -10.60 0.21 8.01
CA HIS A 127 -9.62 -0.60 8.73
C HIS A 127 -8.31 0.15 9.01
N TYR A 128 -7.88 1.00 8.08
CA TYR A 128 -6.71 1.86 8.28
C TYR A 128 -6.91 2.86 9.44
N GLU A 129 -8.10 3.46 9.55
CA GLU A 129 -8.45 4.39 10.63
C GLU A 129 -8.54 3.71 12.01
N GLU A 130 -8.78 2.39 12.07
CA GLU A 130 -8.83 1.63 13.32
C GLU A 130 -7.43 1.35 13.90
N LEU A 131 -6.35 1.41 13.11
CA LEU A 131 -5.01 1.01 13.55
C LEU A 131 -4.34 2.00 14.50
N GLU A 132 -3.49 1.48 15.38
CA GLU A 132 -2.56 2.31 16.14
C GLU A 132 -1.36 2.70 15.27
N PHE A 133 -1.02 3.99 15.24
CA PHE A 133 0.14 4.48 14.50
C PHE A 133 1.38 4.55 15.38
N LEU A 134 2.46 3.93 14.92
CA LEU A 134 3.77 4.13 15.49
C LEU A 134 4.23 5.59 15.28
N PRO A 135 4.91 6.20 16.26
CA PRO A 135 5.32 7.59 16.18
C PRO A 135 6.31 7.80 15.04
N PHE A 136 6.17 8.93 14.33
CA PHE A 136 7.11 9.35 13.30
C PHE A 136 8.37 9.92 13.94
N SER A 137 9.55 9.45 13.54
CA SER A 137 10.83 9.98 14.02
C SER A 137 11.38 11.04 13.06
N GLU A 138 11.55 12.29 13.53
CA GLU A 138 12.04 13.42 12.72
C GLU A 138 13.55 13.33 12.37
N THR A 139 14.30 12.34 12.85
CA THR A 139 15.76 12.20 12.58
C THR A 139 16.10 11.64 11.18
N ASP A 140 15.09 11.40 10.34
CA ASP A 140 15.17 10.75 9.00
C ASP A 140 16.16 11.38 7.99
N SER A 141 16.61 12.64 8.16
CA SER A 141 17.50 13.28 7.17
C SER A 141 18.92 12.70 7.11
N LYS A 142 19.45 12.18 8.22
CA LYS A 142 20.78 11.53 8.28
C LYS A 142 20.69 10.01 8.10
N GLU A 143 19.52 9.40 8.32
CA GLU A 143 19.30 7.95 8.20
C GLU A 143 18.92 7.48 6.78
N ASN A 144 18.55 8.39 5.88
CA ASN A 144 18.27 8.05 4.47
C ASN A 144 19.44 7.39 3.72
N ALA A 145 20.67 7.49 4.25
CA ALA A 145 21.83 6.75 3.73
C ALA A 145 21.82 5.28 4.18
N GLY A 146 21.52 5.00 5.46
CA GLY A 146 21.42 3.64 6.00
C GLY A 146 20.21 2.87 5.48
N SER A 147 19.07 3.54 5.26
CA SER A 147 17.90 2.94 4.61
C SER A 147 18.16 2.60 3.14
N LYS A 148 18.98 3.39 2.43
CA LYS A 148 19.44 3.07 1.07
C LYS A 148 20.39 1.88 1.05
N GLU A 149 21.35 1.78 1.97
CA GLU A 149 22.27 0.65 2.03
C GLU A 149 21.56 -0.66 2.41
N ILE A 150 20.64 -0.62 3.39
CA ILE A 150 19.78 -1.76 3.73
C ILE A 150 18.82 -2.06 2.59
N GLY A 151 18.28 -1.04 1.94
CA GLY A 151 17.50 -1.15 0.71
C GLY A 151 18.26 -1.90 -0.38
N MET A 152 19.50 -1.53 -0.65
CA MET A 152 20.37 -2.21 -1.63
C MET A 152 20.68 -3.66 -1.23
N LEU A 153 20.95 -3.91 0.06
CA LEU A 153 21.18 -5.26 0.59
C LEU A 153 19.94 -6.15 0.39
N MET A 154 18.77 -5.60 0.67
CA MET A 154 17.48 -6.27 0.58
C MET A 154 16.88 -6.26 -0.84
N ASN A 155 17.41 -5.46 -1.77
CA ASN A 155 17.02 -5.39 -3.18
C ASN A 155 17.79 -6.34 -4.10
N SER A 156 18.43 -7.37 -3.55
CA SER A 156 19.00 -8.47 -4.35
C SER A 156 17.95 -9.02 -5.32
N ALA A 157 18.20 -9.01 -6.64
CA ALA A 157 17.21 -9.32 -7.68
C ALA A 157 16.39 -10.58 -7.31
N PRO A 158 15.04 -10.50 -7.34
CA PRO A 158 14.23 -11.68 -7.03
C PRO A 158 14.41 -12.74 -8.13
N ASP A 159 14.27 -14.01 -7.75
CA ASP A 159 14.27 -15.12 -8.71
C ASP A 159 13.05 -15.06 -9.66
N GLU A 160 11.97 -14.41 -9.21
CA GLU A 160 10.74 -14.18 -9.97
C GLU A 160 10.50 -12.68 -10.21
N PRO A 161 10.07 -12.28 -11.43
CA PRO A 161 9.74 -10.90 -11.71
C PRO A 161 8.53 -10.44 -10.89
N ASP A 162 8.57 -9.21 -10.38
CA ASP A 162 7.43 -8.58 -9.69
C ASP A 162 6.21 -8.59 -10.64
N PRO A 163 5.09 -9.26 -10.27
CA PRO A 163 3.90 -9.34 -11.10
C PRO A 163 3.28 -7.96 -11.35
N ASP A 164 3.52 -7.01 -10.43
CA ASP A 164 3.12 -5.63 -10.53
C ASP A 164 4.22 -4.76 -11.15
N ARG A 165 5.14 -5.30 -11.96
CA ARG A 165 6.06 -4.49 -12.76
C ARG A 165 5.39 -3.98 -14.03
N THR A 166 5.61 -2.71 -14.38
CA THR A 166 5.13 -2.17 -15.67
C THR A 166 5.99 -2.73 -16.80
N THR A 167 5.35 -3.29 -17.83
CA THR A 167 6.05 -3.90 -18.97
C THR A 167 6.43 -2.85 -20.03
N LYS A 168 7.33 -3.22 -20.95
CA LYS A 168 7.63 -2.36 -22.11
C LYS A 168 6.39 -2.13 -22.98
N ASP A 169 5.53 -3.14 -23.11
CA ASP A 169 4.29 -3.01 -23.88
C ASP A 169 3.31 -2.04 -23.22
N ASP A 170 3.25 -2.02 -21.89
CA ASP A 170 2.46 -1.05 -21.14
C ASP A 170 2.93 0.39 -21.39
N ILE A 171 4.24 0.62 -21.42
CA ILE A 171 4.85 1.92 -21.72
C ILE A 171 4.46 2.37 -23.14
N VAL A 172 4.49 1.45 -24.12
CA VAL A 172 4.10 1.74 -25.51
C VAL A 172 2.61 2.12 -25.58
N LEU A 173 1.74 1.40 -24.87
CA LEU A 173 0.30 1.73 -24.81
C LEU A 173 0.06 3.11 -24.19
N LEU A 174 0.75 3.43 -23.10
CA LEU A 174 0.67 4.75 -22.45
C LEU A 174 1.14 5.86 -23.41
N HIS A 175 2.24 5.66 -24.11
CA HIS A 175 2.73 6.63 -25.10
C HIS A 175 1.70 6.89 -26.19
N GLN A 176 1.06 5.85 -26.72
CA GLN A 176 -0.01 6.00 -27.73
C GLN A 176 -1.22 6.77 -27.17
N CYS A 177 -1.62 6.49 -25.93
CA CYS A 177 -2.69 7.22 -25.27
C CYS A 177 -2.37 8.72 -25.13
N LEU A 178 -1.14 9.05 -24.70
CA LEU A 178 -0.73 10.43 -24.45
C LEU A 178 -0.53 11.23 -25.75
N ALA A 179 -0.01 10.60 -26.81
CA ALA A 179 0.13 11.22 -28.12
C ALA A 179 -1.23 11.61 -28.73
N GLY A 180 -2.28 10.84 -28.42
CA GLY A 180 -3.65 11.09 -28.87
C GLY A 180 -4.42 12.17 -28.08
N LEU A 181 -3.85 12.76 -27.02
CA LEU A 181 -4.60 13.68 -26.16
C LEU A 181 -5.12 14.92 -26.91
N GLY A 182 -4.33 15.47 -27.84
CA GLY A 182 -4.68 16.68 -28.58
C GLY A 182 -5.92 16.57 -29.47
N SER A 183 -6.32 15.35 -29.86
CA SER A 183 -7.53 15.12 -30.64
C SER A 183 -8.75 14.75 -29.79
N ARG A 184 -8.57 14.60 -28.47
CA ARG A 184 -9.59 14.07 -27.54
C ARG A 184 -9.97 15.07 -26.45
N TYR A 185 -9.02 15.85 -25.96
CA TYR A 185 -9.23 16.89 -24.95
C TYR A 185 -9.54 18.24 -25.58
N THR A 186 -10.54 18.94 -25.04
CA THR A 186 -10.74 20.37 -25.29
C THR A 186 -9.81 21.21 -24.42
N GLU A 187 -9.51 22.45 -24.81
CA GLU A 187 -8.66 23.34 -24.01
C GLU A 187 -9.19 23.53 -22.57
N ASP A 188 -10.50 23.72 -22.40
CA ASP A 188 -11.11 23.93 -21.08
C ASP A 188 -10.92 22.71 -20.17
N ARG A 189 -11.16 21.49 -20.69
CA ARG A 189 -10.95 20.24 -19.93
C ARG A 189 -9.47 19.98 -19.64
N TRP A 190 -8.58 20.41 -20.54
CA TRP A 190 -7.13 20.28 -20.36
C TRP A 190 -6.60 21.22 -19.27
N ARG A 191 -7.17 22.42 -19.14
CA ARG A 191 -6.76 23.39 -18.11
C ARG A 191 -7.35 23.14 -16.73
N ASP A 192 -8.40 22.32 -16.62
CA ASP A 192 -9.01 21.99 -15.33
C ASP A 192 -8.16 21.00 -14.51
N LEU A 193 -7.32 21.49 -13.61
CA LEU A 193 -6.46 20.65 -12.77
C LEU A 193 -7.19 19.95 -11.61
N LYS A 194 -8.47 20.26 -11.35
CA LYS A 194 -9.17 19.77 -10.16
C LYS A 194 -9.81 18.41 -10.35
N ARG A 195 -10.14 18.02 -11.59
CA ARG A 195 -10.93 16.83 -11.88
C ARG A 195 -10.16 15.80 -12.70
N THR A 196 -10.28 14.53 -12.30
CA THR A 196 -9.90 13.39 -13.16
C THR A 196 -11.07 13.03 -14.07
N ASP A 197 -10.80 12.98 -15.37
CA ASP A 197 -11.82 12.68 -16.37
C ASP A 197 -11.85 11.18 -16.71
N TYR A 198 -12.37 10.38 -15.78
CA TYR A 198 -12.33 8.91 -15.88
C TYR A 198 -12.95 8.38 -17.17
N GLU A 199 -14.09 8.93 -17.58
CA GLU A 199 -14.77 8.52 -18.81
C GLU A 199 -13.92 8.78 -20.05
N LEU A 200 -13.39 10.00 -20.20
CA LEU A 200 -12.56 10.34 -21.36
C LEU A 200 -11.25 9.55 -21.38
N ASN A 201 -10.57 9.44 -20.23
CA ASN A 201 -9.33 8.67 -20.12
C ASN A 201 -9.56 7.19 -20.45
N TRP A 202 -10.67 6.62 -20.00
CA TRP A 202 -11.01 5.23 -20.31
C TRP A 202 -11.28 5.04 -21.80
N GLN A 203 -12.05 5.94 -22.42
CA GLN A 203 -12.30 5.91 -23.86
C GLN A 203 -11.01 6.04 -24.71
N ILE A 204 -10.00 6.76 -24.22
CA ILE A 204 -8.69 6.83 -24.86
C ILE A 204 -7.99 5.47 -24.77
N LEU A 205 -7.91 4.89 -23.56
CA LEU A 205 -7.31 3.58 -23.35
C LEU A 205 -8.02 2.49 -24.16
N GLU A 206 -9.36 2.45 -24.16
CA GLU A 206 -10.12 1.48 -24.94
C GLU A 206 -9.78 1.54 -26.44
N SER A 207 -9.63 2.75 -27.01
CA SER A 207 -9.29 2.92 -28.43
C SER A 207 -7.93 2.29 -28.72
N VAL A 208 -6.92 2.64 -27.93
CA VAL A 208 -5.55 2.14 -28.10
C VAL A 208 -5.47 0.62 -27.91
N LEU A 209 -6.20 0.07 -26.93
CA LEU A 209 -6.28 -1.38 -26.74
C LEU A 209 -6.89 -2.08 -27.96
N ARG A 210 -8.02 -1.57 -28.48
CA ARG A 210 -8.70 -2.16 -29.65
C ARG A 210 -7.84 -2.08 -30.91
N GLU A 211 -7.13 -0.96 -31.12
CA GLU A 211 -6.19 -0.80 -32.25
C GLU A 211 -5.03 -1.81 -32.22
N ARG A 212 -4.68 -2.30 -31.03
CA ARG A 212 -3.66 -3.34 -30.80
C ARG A 212 -4.25 -4.76 -30.78
N GLY A 213 -5.54 -4.92 -31.04
CA GLY A 213 -6.22 -6.22 -30.98
C GLY A 213 -6.37 -6.78 -29.56
N LEU A 214 -6.29 -5.93 -28.54
CA LEU A 214 -6.45 -6.31 -27.14
C LEU A 214 -7.88 -6.05 -26.66
N GLU A 215 -8.37 -6.90 -25.76
CA GLU A 215 -9.70 -6.73 -25.17
C GLU A 215 -9.71 -5.61 -24.11
N PRO A 216 -10.59 -4.60 -24.21
CA PRO A 216 -10.68 -3.51 -23.26
C PRO A 216 -11.56 -3.87 -22.05
N LEU A 217 -11.23 -4.95 -21.36
CA LEU A 217 -11.96 -5.38 -20.15
C LEU A 217 -11.56 -4.50 -18.95
N SER A 218 -12.54 -4.05 -18.17
CA SER A 218 -12.32 -3.29 -16.91
C SER A 218 -12.58 -4.12 -15.65
N THR A 219 -13.30 -5.24 -15.76
CA THR A 219 -13.81 -6.02 -14.61
C THR A 219 -13.15 -7.39 -14.49
N GLY A 220 -13.26 -7.99 -13.30
CA GLY A 220 -12.70 -9.31 -13.01
C GLY A 220 -11.17 -9.39 -13.09
N ILE A 221 -10.66 -10.63 -13.10
CA ILE A 221 -9.21 -10.94 -13.16
C ILE A 221 -8.62 -10.52 -14.50
N SER A 222 -9.31 -10.83 -15.61
CA SER A 222 -8.86 -10.45 -16.96
C SER A 222 -8.73 -8.93 -17.16
N GLY A 223 -9.50 -8.12 -16.42
CA GLY A 223 -9.43 -6.67 -16.46
C GLY A 223 -8.33 -6.04 -15.57
N GLN A 224 -7.63 -6.81 -14.73
CA GLN A 224 -6.69 -6.26 -13.74
C GLN A 224 -5.55 -5.46 -14.39
N ARG A 225 -4.94 -5.98 -15.46
CA ARG A 225 -3.91 -5.27 -16.21
C ARG A 225 -4.43 -3.94 -16.77
N ASN A 226 -5.63 -3.94 -17.34
CA ASN A 226 -6.22 -2.73 -17.94
C ASN A 226 -6.59 -1.70 -16.87
N ARG A 227 -7.07 -2.11 -15.68
CA ARG A 227 -7.27 -1.20 -14.54
C ARG A 227 -5.96 -0.54 -14.10
N ARG A 228 -4.88 -1.32 -14.05
CA ARG A 228 -3.55 -0.81 -13.72
C ARG A 228 -3.03 0.18 -14.76
N LEU A 229 -3.12 -0.16 -16.04
CA LEU A 229 -2.81 0.75 -17.15
C LEU A 229 -3.65 2.02 -17.09
N PHE A 230 -4.93 1.90 -16.77
CA PHE A 230 -5.83 3.02 -16.62
C PHE A 230 -5.44 3.93 -15.45
N GLY A 231 -5.03 3.34 -14.32
CA GLY A 231 -4.44 4.05 -13.20
C GLY A 231 -3.23 4.89 -13.60
N LEU A 232 -2.27 4.26 -14.30
CA LEU A 232 -1.08 4.94 -14.81
C LEU A 232 -1.45 6.05 -15.81
N LEU A 233 -2.43 5.82 -16.70
CA LEU A 233 -2.92 6.83 -17.63
C LEU A 233 -3.54 8.02 -16.88
N ASN A 234 -4.35 7.80 -15.85
CA ASN A 234 -4.93 8.87 -15.05
C ASN A 234 -3.84 9.72 -14.37
N ARG A 235 -2.79 9.08 -13.83
CA ARG A 235 -1.62 9.78 -13.27
C ARG A 235 -0.85 10.56 -14.33
N ALA A 236 -0.64 9.96 -15.50
CA ALA A 236 0.08 10.58 -16.60
C ALA A 236 -0.66 11.80 -17.14
N VAL A 237 -1.96 11.70 -17.39
CA VAL A 237 -2.80 12.84 -17.80
C VAL A 237 -2.75 13.95 -16.74
N GLY A 238 -2.87 13.62 -15.46
CA GLY A 238 -2.75 14.60 -14.37
C GLY A 238 -1.40 15.32 -14.37
N LEU A 239 -0.30 14.59 -14.52
CA LEU A 239 1.05 15.18 -14.59
C LEU A 239 1.24 16.00 -15.88
N SER A 240 0.73 15.52 -17.01
CA SER A 240 0.78 16.25 -18.28
C SER A 240 0.06 17.58 -18.20
N LYS A 241 -1.15 17.63 -17.61
CA LYS A 241 -1.90 18.89 -17.42
C LYS A 241 -1.12 19.88 -16.54
N LYS A 242 -0.43 19.40 -15.50
CA LYS A 242 0.39 20.23 -14.60
C LYS A 242 1.68 20.73 -15.27
N SER A 243 2.31 19.92 -16.12
CA SER A 243 3.64 20.19 -16.68
C SER A 243 3.64 20.73 -18.11
N CYS A 244 2.54 20.58 -18.85
CA CYS A 244 2.37 21.03 -20.23
C CYS A 244 0.98 21.62 -20.44
N GLY A 245 0.87 22.96 -20.43
CA GLY A 245 -0.41 23.65 -20.59
C GLY A 245 -0.98 23.66 -22.01
N ARG A 246 -0.32 23.03 -22.99
CA ARG A 246 -0.73 23.03 -24.40
C ARG A 246 -0.78 21.62 -24.96
N LEU A 247 -1.71 21.40 -25.89
CA LEU A 247 -1.82 20.19 -26.69
C LEU A 247 -1.55 20.53 -28.18
N PRO A 248 -1.03 19.59 -29.00
CA PRO A 248 -0.49 18.29 -28.60
C PRO A 248 0.79 18.43 -27.76
N MET A 249 1.06 17.43 -26.92
CA MET A 249 2.31 17.39 -26.16
C MET A 249 3.48 17.03 -27.08
N PRO A 250 4.67 17.62 -26.91
CA PRO A 250 5.88 17.14 -27.58
C PRO A 250 6.25 15.72 -27.13
N ASP A 251 6.74 14.88 -28.05
CA ASP A 251 7.11 13.48 -27.76
C ASP A 251 8.10 13.35 -26.59
N GLY A 252 9.15 14.18 -26.56
CA GLY A 252 10.10 14.17 -25.45
C GLY A 252 9.47 14.52 -24.09
N HIS A 253 8.36 15.26 -24.08
CA HIS A 253 7.60 15.55 -22.85
C HIS A 253 6.68 14.39 -22.47
N ILE A 254 6.15 13.65 -23.45
CA ILE A 254 5.41 12.41 -23.23
C ILE A 254 6.32 11.39 -22.53
N ASP A 255 7.52 11.18 -23.06
CA ASP A 255 8.52 10.27 -22.48
C ASP A 255 8.87 10.65 -21.03
N PHE A 256 9.10 11.95 -20.79
CA PHE A 256 9.35 12.47 -19.45
C PHE A 256 8.19 12.14 -18.47
N VAL A 257 6.95 12.38 -18.89
CA VAL A 257 5.77 12.10 -18.07
C VAL A 257 5.64 10.61 -17.77
N ILE A 258 5.79 9.75 -18.78
CA ILE A 258 5.68 8.30 -18.60
C ILE A 258 6.76 7.80 -17.64
N ASN A 259 8.02 8.19 -17.86
CA ASN A 259 9.12 7.78 -16.99
C ASN A 259 8.88 8.23 -15.54
N THR A 260 8.46 9.48 -15.34
CA THR A 260 8.15 10.00 -13.99
C THR A 260 7.01 9.24 -13.32
N VAL A 261 5.95 8.92 -14.06
CA VAL A 261 4.79 8.19 -13.51
C VAL A 261 5.12 6.72 -13.25
N VAL A 262 5.84 6.06 -14.13
CA VAL A 262 6.26 4.67 -13.94
C VAL A 262 7.25 4.55 -12.80
N GLU A 263 8.18 5.49 -12.65
CA GLU A 263 9.10 5.52 -11.51
C GLU A 263 8.32 5.71 -10.19
N LYS A 264 7.45 6.71 -10.12
CA LYS A 264 6.74 7.07 -8.87
C LYS A 264 5.56 6.16 -8.51
N TYR A 265 4.83 5.64 -9.48
CA TYR A 265 3.61 4.85 -9.28
C TYR A 265 3.75 3.40 -9.73
N GLY A 266 4.86 3.07 -10.40
CA GLY A 266 5.29 1.71 -10.69
C GLY A 266 6.41 1.23 -9.76
N HIS A 267 6.69 1.93 -8.64
CA HIS A 267 7.63 1.48 -7.61
C HIS A 267 7.36 0.02 -7.24
N ALA A 268 8.43 -0.76 -7.13
CA ALA A 268 8.35 -2.18 -6.79
C ALA A 268 7.75 -2.35 -5.39
N GLN A 269 6.80 -3.27 -5.25
CA GLN A 269 6.18 -3.61 -3.97
C GLN A 269 7.21 -3.92 -2.88
N ARG A 270 8.35 -4.48 -3.30
CA ARG A 270 9.50 -4.81 -2.47
C ARG A 270 10.15 -3.62 -1.76
N GLU A 271 10.35 -2.49 -2.44
CA GLU A 271 11.00 -1.32 -1.83
C GLU A 271 10.17 -0.80 -0.64
N ARG A 272 8.84 -0.79 -0.80
CA ARG A 272 7.88 -0.38 0.23
C ARG A 272 7.89 -1.35 1.42
N GLY A 273 7.94 -2.65 1.13
CA GLY A 273 8.13 -3.68 2.14
C GLY A 273 9.39 -3.48 2.99
N ILE A 274 10.50 -3.05 2.37
CA ILE A 274 11.75 -2.75 3.10
C ILE A 274 11.56 -1.57 4.06
N HIS A 275 10.86 -0.51 3.65
CA HIS A 275 10.57 0.62 4.54
C HIS A 275 9.77 0.17 5.79
N HIS A 276 8.79 -0.70 5.62
CA HIS A 276 8.04 -1.28 6.75
C HIS A 276 8.91 -2.14 7.68
N ILE A 277 9.83 -2.94 7.12
CA ILE A 277 10.79 -3.73 7.90
C ILE A 277 11.69 -2.82 8.74
N LEU A 278 12.26 -1.78 8.12
CA LEU A 278 13.08 -0.80 8.82
C LEU A 278 12.29 -0.11 9.95
N HIS A 279 11.02 0.23 9.69
CA HIS A 279 10.14 0.79 10.70
C HIS A 279 9.95 -0.17 11.88
N CYS A 280 9.75 -1.47 11.61
CA CYS A 280 9.68 -2.47 12.67
C CYS A 280 10.96 -2.49 13.50
N VAL A 281 12.14 -2.57 12.86
CA VAL A 281 13.43 -2.60 13.55
C VAL A 281 13.63 -1.37 14.44
N ARG A 282 13.33 -0.16 13.93
CA ARG A 282 13.47 1.10 14.68
C ARG A 282 12.61 1.15 15.94
N HIS A 283 11.36 0.70 15.83
CA HIS A 283 10.43 0.66 16.97
C HIS A 283 10.54 -0.65 17.77
N GLY A 284 11.58 -1.45 17.48
CA GLY A 284 11.87 -2.74 18.09
C GLY A 284 10.85 -3.83 17.80
N ILE A 285 9.86 -3.62 16.92
CA ILE A 285 8.72 -4.53 16.74
C ILE A 285 9.26 -5.86 16.23
N ASN A 286 8.92 -6.96 16.91
CA ASN A 286 9.46 -8.28 16.60
C ASN A 286 8.55 -9.17 15.73
N LEU A 287 7.32 -8.73 15.44
CA LEU A 287 6.38 -9.45 14.60
C LEU A 287 5.79 -8.52 13.54
N PHE A 288 5.99 -8.85 12.26
CA PHE A 288 5.36 -8.20 11.13
C PHE A 288 4.54 -9.23 10.34
N SER A 289 3.23 -9.02 10.28
CA SER A 289 2.31 -9.78 9.45
C SER A 289 2.01 -9.07 8.12
N THR A 290 2.22 -9.75 7.00
CA THR A 290 1.89 -9.28 5.63
C THR A 290 1.34 -10.43 4.79
N THR A 291 0.55 -10.20 3.75
CA THR A 291 0.22 -11.25 2.76
C THR A 291 1.21 -11.30 1.60
N ASP A 292 2.20 -10.42 1.56
CA ASP A 292 3.24 -10.40 0.53
C ASP A 292 4.25 -11.53 0.74
N ARG A 293 4.07 -12.63 0.00
CA ARG A 293 4.95 -13.80 0.05
C ARG A 293 6.37 -13.47 -0.43
N LEU A 294 6.52 -12.63 -1.45
CA LEU A 294 7.83 -12.26 -1.99
C LEU A 294 8.64 -11.48 -0.96
N LEU A 295 7.98 -10.61 -0.19
CA LEU A 295 8.60 -9.88 0.91
C LEU A 295 9.00 -10.82 2.06
N VAL A 296 8.12 -11.73 2.47
CA VAL A 296 8.40 -12.71 3.53
C VAL A 296 9.60 -13.58 3.18
N ASP A 297 9.59 -14.19 1.99
CA ASP A 297 10.66 -15.08 1.55
C ASP A 297 11.97 -14.30 1.32
N GLY A 298 11.86 -13.09 0.75
CA GLY A 298 12.99 -12.18 0.54
C GLY A 298 13.65 -11.77 1.85
N PHE A 299 12.86 -11.43 2.88
CA PHE A 299 13.37 -11.10 4.20
C PHE A 299 14.04 -12.30 4.87
N ALA A 300 13.42 -13.48 4.84
CA ALA A 300 14.02 -14.68 5.44
C ALA A 300 15.41 -14.99 4.86
N ARG A 301 15.61 -14.80 3.55
CA ARG A 301 16.93 -14.95 2.90
C ARG A 301 17.91 -13.84 3.28
N CYS A 302 17.44 -12.60 3.41
CA CYS A 302 18.31 -11.45 3.65
C CYS A 302 18.58 -11.19 5.15
N LYS A 303 17.80 -11.78 6.06
CA LYS A 303 17.90 -11.57 7.52
C LYS A 303 19.33 -11.77 8.07
N PRO A 304 20.07 -12.84 7.72
CA PRO A 304 21.46 -13.00 8.18
C PRO A 304 22.42 -11.92 7.66
N LEU A 305 22.19 -11.42 6.44
CA LEU A 305 22.98 -10.33 5.87
C LEU A 305 22.70 -9.02 6.60
N LEU A 306 21.43 -8.77 6.93
CA LEU A 306 20.99 -7.61 7.69
C LEU A 306 21.56 -7.64 9.12
N GLU A 307 21.52 -8.79 9.79
CA GLU A 307 22.15 -9.01 11.10
C GLU A 307 23.65 -8.67 11.05
N LYS A 308 24.37 -9.18 10.04
CA LYS A 308 25.79 -8.89 9.84
C LYS A 308 26.04 -7.40 9.58
N HIS A 309 25.23 -6.76 8.75
CA HIS A 309 25.38 -5.34 8.41
C HIS A 309 25.12 -4.44 9.62
N LEU A 310 24.12 -4.77 10.44
CA LEU A 310 23.79 -4.05 11.67
C LEU A 310 24.70 -4.40 12.85
N GLY A 311 25.64 -5.35 12.69
CA GLY A 311 26.49 -5.83 13.78
C GLY A 311 25.72 -6.55 14.89
N LEU A 312 24.56 -7.12 14.58
CA LEU A 312 23.70 -7.83 15.53
C LEU A 312 24.02 -9.32 15.54
N ALA A 313 24.08 -9.92 16.73
CA ALA A 313 24.20 -11.37 16.87
C ALA A 313 22.94 -12.11 16.39
N ARG A 314 21.76 -11.48 16.57
CA ARG A 314 20.46 -11.95 16.10
C ARG A 314 19.48 -10.78 16.03
N LEU A 315 18.67 -10.74 14.99
CA LEU A 315 17.55 -9.83 14.83
C LEU A 315 16.25 -10.55 15.25
N ASP A 316 15.54 -10.03 16.27
CA ASP A 316 14.30 -10.65 16.79
C ASP A 316 13.07 -10.46 15.87
N LEU A 317 13.19 -9.65 14.81
CA LEU A 317 12.09 -9.43 13.87
C LEU A 317 11.79 -10.68 13.04
N GLU A 318 10.54 -11.14 13.10
CA GLU A 318 9.97 -12.18 12.23
C GLU A 318 8.91 -11.59 11.31
N LEU A 319 9.02 -11.90 10.01
CA LEU A 319 8.02 -11.58 8.99
C LEU A 319 7.25 -12.84 8.62
N VAL A 320 5.92 -12.77 8.68
CA VAL A 320 5.06 -13.94 8.47
C VAL A 320 3.75 -13.60 7.79
N ASN A 321 3.15 -14.60 7.15
CA ASN A 321 1.77 -14.52 6.69
C ASN A 321 0.78 -14.66 7.86
N PRO A 322 -0.45 -14.12 7.75
CA PRO A 322 -1.46 -14.19 8.82
C PRO A 322 -1.76 -15.61 9.30
N SER A 323 -1.83 -16.57 8.38
CA SER A 323 -2.10 -17.98 8.69
C SER A 323 -1.00 -18.62 9.56
N VAL A 324 0.26 -18.23 9.34
CA VAL A 324 1.40 -18.67 10.15
C VAL A 324 1.36 -18.01 11.52
N LEU A 325 1.15 -16.70 11.57
CA LEU A 325 1.06 -15.95 12.82
C LEU A 325 -0.07 -16.48 13.72
N ALA A 326 -1.27 -16.68 13.15
CA ALA A 326 -2.41 -17.21 13.90
C ALA A 326 -2.11 -18.58 14.51
N ARG A 327 -1.32 -19.42 13.83
CA ARG A 327 -0.87 -20.70 14.38
C ARG A 327 0.06 -20.49 15.58
N TRP A 328 1.03 -19.58 15.48
CA TRP A 328 1.97 -19.28 16.57
C TRP A 328 1.26 -18.73 17.81
N LEU A 329 0.30 -17.82 17.61
CA LEU A 329 -0.50 -17.27 18.70
C LEU A 329 -1.37 -18.32 19.40
N LEU A 330 -1.79 -19.36 18.68
CA LEU A 330 -2.56 -20.48 19.26
C LEU A 330 -1.69 -21.52 19.97
N THR A 331 -0.49 -21.79 19.48
CA THR A 331 0.38 -22.85 20.01
C THR A 331 1.43 -22.32 21.00
N GLY A 332 1.56 -21.00 21.15
CA GLY A 332 2.61 -20.38 21.97
C GLY A 332 4.03 -20.69 21.51
N SER A 333 4.21 -21.25 20.32
CA SER A 333 5.48 -21.78 19.82
C SER A 333 5.92 -21.01 18.58
N ARG A 334 7.00 -20.21 18.71
CA ARG A 334 7.71 -19.65 17.56
C ARG A 334 8.68 -20.73 17.02
N PRO A 335 8.73 -21.02 15.71
CA PRO A 335 9.76 -21.90 15.16
C PRO A 335 11.13 -21.26 15.39
N GLY A 336 12.01 -21.95 16.12
CA GLY A 336 13.36 -21.48 16.45
C GLY A 336 13.57 -20.96 17.89
N SER A 337 12.60 -21.15 18.80
CA SER A 337 12.76 -20.94 20.24
C SER A 337 13.00 -22.25 21.00
N ALA A 338 14.03 -23.00 20.58
CA ALA A 338 14.58 -24.15 21.31
C ALA A 338 16.07 -23.91 21.55
#